data_AF-A0A370LRV3-F1
#
_entry.id   AF-A0A370LRV3-F1
#
_cell.length_a   1.000
_cell.length_b   1.000
_cell.length_c   1.000
_cell.angle_alpha   90.00
_cell.angle_beta   90.00
_cell.angle_gamma   90.00
#
_symmetry.space_group_name_H-M   'P 1'
#
loop_
_entity.id
_entity.type
_entity.pdbx_description
1 polymer ?
#
loop_
_entity_poly.entity_id
_entity_poly.type
_entity_poly.pdbx_seq_one_letter_code
_entity_poly.pdbx_strand_id
1 'polypeptide(L)'
;MARKWSHFRIVSAFLKKTAGTKYPIYIRRVKLPDGFDGTCEFRTTPKKCFLILINRKLSEAYSIDVAIHEVAHAMSWGKEKDFHGPKWGIAYSKIYRKYLKEFHE
;
A
#
# COMPACT_ATOMS: atom_id res chain seq x y z
N MET A 1 -6.80 -4.28 -29.38
CA MET A 1 -6.07 -5.12 -28.40
C MET A 1 -6.21 -4.54 -27.01
N ALA A 2 -6.87 -5.23 -26.08
CA ALA A 2 -6.95 -4.78 -24.69
C ALA A 2 -5.57 -4.89 -24.03
N ARG A 3 -5.06 -3.80 -23.43
CA ARG A 3 -3.83 -3.85 -22.63
C ARG A 3 -4.05 -4.82 -21.46
N LYS A 4 -3.28 -5.91 -21.41
CA LYS A 4 -3.23 -6.80 -20.24
C LYS A 4 -2.57 -6.02 -19.10
N TRP A 5 -3.29 -5.82 -18.00
CA TRP A 5 -2.77 -5.10 -16.85
C TRP A 5 -1.86 -6.04 -16.05
N SER A 6 -0.73 -5.53 -15.53
CA SER A 6 0.11 -6.33 -14.63
C SER A 6 -0.66 -6.68 -13.35
N HIS A 7 -0.36 -7.84 -12.75
CA HIS A 7 -1.04 -8.30 -11.54
C HIS A 7 -0.90 -7.27 -10.41
N PHE A 8 0.29 -6.67 -10.26
CA PHE A 8 0.52 -5.57 -9.33
C PHE A 8 -0.45 -4.39 -9.52
N ARG A 9 -0.82 -4.05 -10.76
CA ARG A 9 -1.71 -2.92 -11.05
C ARG A 9 -3.15 -3.23 -10.66
N ILE A 10 -3.58 -4.48 -10.83
CA ILE A 10 -4.88 -4.98 -10.40
C ILE A 10 -4.95 -4.95 -8.87
N VAL A 11 -3.96 -5.55 -8.19
CA VAL A 11 -3.87 -5.56 -6.73
C VAL A 11 -3.78 -4.15 -6.17
N SER A 12 -2.98 -3.26 -6.76
CA SER A 12 -2.91 -1.85 -6.33
C SER A 12 -4.26 -1.13 -6.45
N ALA A 13 -5.05 -1.40 -7.49
CA ALA A 13 -6.38 -0.83 -7.63
C ALA A 13 -7.32 -1.32 -6.52
N PHE A 14 -7.27 -2.63 -6.24
CA PHE A 14 -7.99 -3.25 -5.12
C PHE A 14 -7.60 -2.62 -3.78
N LEU A 15 -6.31 -2.55 -3.45
CA LEU A 15 -5.83 -2.03 -2.17
C LEU A 15 -6.30 -0.58 -1.92
N LYS A 16 -6.20 0.29 -2.93
CA LYS A 16 -6.68 1.69 -2.85
C LYS A 16 -8.18 1.77 -2.55
N LYS A 17 -8.98 0.92 -3.18
CA LYS A 17 -10.43 0.86 -2.95
C LYS A 17 -10.76 0.31 -1.56
N THR A 18 -9.98 -0.67 -1.11
CA THR A 18 -10.27 -1.46 0.10
C THR A 18 -9.79 -0.81 1.40
N ALA A 19 -8.76 0.05 1.34
CA ALA A 19 -8.13 0.66 2.50
C ALA A 19 -9.11 1.47 3.38
N GLY A 20 -10.10 2.13 2.78
CA GLY A 20 -11.08 2.93 3.52
C GLY A 20 -10.48 4.13 4.25
N THR A 21 -9.39 4.70 3.73
CA THR A 21 -8.75 5.90 4.28
C THR A 21 -9.57 7.15 4.01
N LYS A 22 -9.47 8.16 4.89
CA LYS A 22 -10.13 9.47 4.72
C LYS A 22 -9.65 10.22 3.46
N TYR A 23 -8.38 10.01 3.08
CA TYR A 23 -7.74 10.66 1.95
C TYR A 23 -7.33 9.62 0.90
N PRO A 24 -7.28 10.00 -0.39
CA PRO A 24 -6.95 9.08 -1.46
C PRO A 24 -5.52 8.52 -1.31
N ILE A 25 -5.34 7.27 -1.72
CA ILE A 25 -4.04 6.60 -1.78
C ILE A 25 -3.53 6.57 -3.22
N TYR A 26 -2.28 6.94 -3.42
CA TYR A 26 -1.53 6.76 -4.67
C TYR A 26 -0.40 5.77 -4.44
N ILE A 27 -0.30 4.76 -5.30
CA ILE A 27 0.76 3.75 -5.23
C ILE A 27 1.61 3.87 -6.49
N ARG A 28 2.94 4.02 -6.35
CA ARG A 28 3.88 4.15 -7.46
C ARG A 28 5.10 3.26 -7.24
N ARG A 29 5.60 2.67 -8.33
CA ARG A 29 6.91 2.00 -8.32
C ARG A 29 7.98 2.99 -8.77
N VAL A 30 9.03 3.18 -7.98
CA VAL A 30 10.10 4.15 -8.21
C VAL A 30 11.45 3.54 -7.85
N LYS A 31 12.57 4.16 -8.25
CA LYS A 31 13.88 3.80 -7.69
C LYS A 31 13.95 4.41 -6.29
N LEU A 32 14.07 3.59 -5.25
CA LEU A 32 14.33 4.02 -3.88
C LEU A 32 15.83 3.85 -3.55
N PRO A 33 16.33 4.53 -2.49
CA PRO A 33 17.67 4.26 -1.95
C PRO A 33 17.82 2.80 -1.55
N ASP A 34 19.05 2.31 -1.52
CA ASP A 34 19.31 0.93 -1.12
C ASP A 34 18.97 0.74 0.37
N GLY A 35 18.42 -0.44 0.71
CA GLY A 35 17.86 -0.72 2.04
C GLY A 35 16.40 -0.31 2.24
N PHE A 36 15.76 0.32 1.24
CA PHE A 36 14.34 0.70 1.30
C PHE A 36 13.50 -0.05 0.28
N ASP A 37 12.47 -0.74 0.78
CA ASP A 37 11.53 -1.50 -0.06
C ASP A 37 10.24 -0.72 -0.34
N GLY A 38 9.77 0.06 0.63
CA GLY A 38 8.57 0.87 0.56
C GLY A 38 8.60 2.07 1.48
N THR A 39 7.69 3.01 1.26
CA THR A 39 7.38 4.10 2.19
C THR A 39 5.97 4.64 1.96
N CYS A 40 5.35 5.15 3.03
CA CYS A 40 4.06 5.83 3.01
C CYS A 40 4.20 7.26 3.56
N GLU A 41 3.91 8.24 2.70
CA GLU A 41 3.93 9.66 3.05
C GLU A 41 2.51 10.24 3.05
N PHE A 42 2.17 11.06 4.04
CA PHE A 42 1.00 11.92 3.96
C PHE A 42 1.38 13.30 3.39
N ARG A 43 0.84 13.63 2.23
CA ARG A 43 1.07 14.90 1.54
C ARG A 43 -0.11 15.83 1.73
N THR A 44 0.16 17.11 1.97
CA THR A 44 -0.87 18.15 2.13
C THR A 44 -1.01 19.04 0.89
N THR A 45 0.01 19.11 0.04
CA THR A 45 0.05 19.91 -1.19
C THR A 45 0.26 19.03 -2.43
N PRO A 46 -0.41 19.31 -3.57
CA PRO A 46 -1.47 20.32 -3.76
C PRO A 46 -2.82 19.93 -3.14
N LYS A 47 -3.04 18.66 -2.80
CA LYS A 47 -4.24 18.16 -2.10
C LYS A 47 -3.83 17.08 -1.10
N LYS A 48 -4.60 16.93 -0.02
CA LYS A 48 -4.37 15.90 1.01
C LYS A 48 -4.47 14.49 0.43
N CYS A 49 -3.40 13.71 0.49
CA CYS A 49 -3.36 12.32 0.02
C CYS A 49 -2.27 11.51 0.72
N PHE A 50 -2.38 10.18 0.61
CA PHE A 50 -1.31 9.26 0.93
C PHE A 50 -0.56 8.91 -0.35
N LEU A 51 0.76 9.07 -0.35
CA LEU A 51 1.63 8.59 -1.41
C LEU A 51 2.46 7.42 -0.89
N ILE A 52 2.23 6.26 -1.51
CA ILE A 52 2.99 5.04 -1.30
C ILE A 52 3.96 4.86 -2.45
N LEU A 53 5.24 4.74 -2.11
CA LEU A 53 6.33 4.50 -3.05
C LEU A 53 6.89 3.10 -2.78
N ILE A 54 7.08 2.33 -3.84
CA ILE A 54 7.60 0.95 -3.75
C ILE A 54 8.84 0.85 -4.64
N ASN A 55 9.87 0.18 -4.15
CA ASN A 55 11.10 0.00 -4.90
C ASN A 55 10.84 -0.83 -6.17
N ARG A 56 11.15 -0.26 -7.34
CA ARG A 56 10.92 -0.89 -8.64
C ARG A 56 11.84 -2.09 -8.91
N LYS A 57 12.89 -2.27 -8.11
CA LYS A 57 13.82 -3.42 -8.20
C LYS A 57 13.21 -4.71 -7.66
N LEU A 58 12.14 -4.64 -6.85
CA LEU A 58 11.53 -5.81 -6.22
C LEU A 58 10.78 -6.68 -7.24
N SER A 59 10.66 -7.96 -6.93
CA SER A 59 9.78 -8.88 -7.67
C SER A 59 8.32 -8.41 -7.57
N GLU A 60 7.46 -8.89 -8.46
CA GLU A 60 6.04 -8.50 -8.44
C GLU A 60 5.35 -8.94 -7.14
N ALA A 61 5.55 -10.20 -6.72
CA ALA A 61 5.00 -10.73 -5.48
C ALA A 61 5.46 -9.91 -4.27
N TYR A 62 6.77 -9.65 -4.16
CA TYR A 62 7.29 -8.89 -3.03
C TYR A 62 6.84 -7.43 -3.04
N SER A 63 6.68 -6.83 -4.23
CA SER A 63 6.09 -5.49 -4.36
C SER A 63 4.64 -5.44 -3.83
N ILE A 64 3.89 -6.53 -3.97
CA ILE A 64 2.52 -6.63 -3.45
C ILE A 64 2.53 -6.70 -1.93
N ASP A 65 3.39 -7.52 -1.33
CA ASP A 65 3.51 -7.60 0.14
C ASP A 65 3.88 -6.25 0.75
N VAL A 66 4.86 -5.57 0.14
CA VAL A 66 5.24 -4.19 0.53
C VAL A 66 4.07 -3.22 0.33
N ALA A 67 3.32 -3.31 -0.77
CA ALA A 67 2.15 -2.45 -0.97
C ALA A 67 1.09 -2.63 0.13
N ILE A 68 0.87 -3.88 0.55
CA ILE A 68 -0.07 -4.20 1.64
C ILE A 68 0.43 -3.62 2.96
N HIS A 69 1.73 -3.75 3.25
CA HIS A 69 2.40 -3.15 4.42
C HIS A 69 2.20 -1.62 4.46
N GLU A 70 2.53 -0.93 3.37
CA GLU A 70 2.44 0.53 3.31
C GLU A 70 0.99 1.04 3.36
N VAL A 71 0.04 0.30 2.78
CA VAL A 71 -1.38 0.64 2.90
C VAL A 71 -1.86 0.52 4.35
N ALA A 72 -1.32 -0.43 5.12
CA ALA A 72 -1.62 -0.52 6.55
C ALA A 72 -1.18 0.74 7.31
N HIS A 73 -0.01 1.33 6.98
CA HIS A 73 0.39 2.64 7.52
C HIS A 73 -0.60 3.74 7.17
N ALA A 74 -1.08 3.81 5.92
CA ALA A 74 -2.10 4.79 5.54
C ALA A 74 -3.41 4.61 6.31
N MET A 75 -3.81 3.35 6.58
CA MET A 75 -5.02 3.01 7.33
C MET A 75 -4.92 3.32 8.83
N SER A 76 -3.72 3.21 9.43
CA SER A 76 -3.47 3.50 10.84
C SER A 76 -2.94 4.92 11.09
N TRP A 77 -2.79 5.74 10.05
CA TRP A 77 -2.16 7.05 10.13
C TRP A 77 -2.74 7.94 11.24
N GLY A 78 -1.85 8.42 12.12
CA GLY A 78 -2.21 9.33 13.21
C GLY A 78 -3.04 8.70 14.34
N LYS A 79 -3.21 7.37 14.37
CA LYS A 79 -3.96 6.68 15.44
C LYS A 79 -3.09 6.29 16.63
N GLU A 80 -1.77 6.26 16.47
CA GLU A 80 -0.80 5.91 17.51
C GLU A 80 0.58 6.50 17.19
N LYS A 81 1.48 6.51 18.19
CA LYS A 81 2.86 7.01 18.05
C LYS A 81 3.82 5.96 17.47
N ASP A 82 3.57 4.69 17.77
CA ASP A 82 4.36 3.57 17.27
C ASP A 82 3.98 3.27 15.82
N PHE A 83 4.97 3.24 14.92
CA PHE A 83 4.74 2.99 13.50
C PHE A 83 4.14 1.60 13.23
N HIS A 84 4.41 0.63 14.10
CA HIS A 84 3.94 -0.76 13.97
C HIS A 84 3.18 -1.23 15.21
N GLY A 85 2.50 -0.30 15.89
CA GLY A 85 1.69 -0.59 17.07
C GLY A 85 0.41 -1.40 16.78
N PRO A 86 -0.42 -1.64 17.80
CA PRO A 86 -1.63 -2.44 17.66
C PRO A 86 -2.61 -1.94 16.57
N LYS A 87 -2.71 -0.63 16.32
CA LYS A 87 -3.62 -0.13 15.26
C LYS A 87 -3.10 -0.45 13.88
N TRP A 88 -1.78 -0.37 13.67
CA TRP A 88 -1.13 -0.84 12.46
C TRP A 88 -1.32 -2.35 12.27
N GLY A 89 -1.08 -3.17 13.30
CA GLY A 89 -1.25 -4.62 13.21
C GLY A 89 -2.68 -5.05 12.85
N ILE A 90 -3.68 -4.39 13.44
CA ILE A 90 -5.09 -4.60 13.08
C ILE A 90 -5.35 -4.19 11.63
N ALA A 91 -4.82 -3.05 11.18
CA ALA A 91 -4.98 -2.57 9.81
C ALA A 91 -4.35 -3.54 8.80
N TYR A 92 -3.11 -3.97 9.04
CA TYR A 92 -2.36 -4.93 8.24
C TYR A 92 -3.13 -6.25 8.12
N SER A 93 -3.51 -6.86 9.24
CA SER A 93 -4.28 -8.11 9.26
C SER A 93 -5.61 -7.97 8.50
N LYS A 94 -6.30 -6.84 8.62
CA LYS A 94 -7.56 -6.58 7.90
C LYS A 94 -7.36 -6.48 6.39
N ILE A 95 -6.36 -5.75 5.91
CA ILE A 95 -6.15 -5.60 4.46
C ILE A 95 -5.58 -6.89 3.84
N TYR A 96 -4.70 -7.59 4.55
CA TYR A 96 -4.08 -8.83 4.09
C TYR A 96 -5.11 -9.95 3.92
N ARG A 97 -6.00 -10.16 4.89
CA ARG A 97 -7.09 -11.15 4.76
C ARG A 97 -8.01 -10.86 3.59
N LYS A 98 -8.30 -9.58 3.33
CA LYS A 98 -9.11 -9.20 2.16
C LYS A 98 -8.38 -9.47 0.84
N TYR A 99 -7.06 -9.27 0.80
CA TYR A 99 -6.23 -9.63 -0.35
C TYR A 99 -6.23 -11.15 -0.59
N LEU A 100 -6.00 -11.96 0.45
CA LEU A 100 -6.04 -13.42 0.31
C LEU A 100 -7.38 -13.90 -0.25
N LYS A 101 -8.49 -13.42 0.31
CA LYS A 101 -9.84 -13.76 -0.15
C LYS A 101 -10.11 -13.41 -1.62
N GLU A 102 -9.51 -12.34 -2.14
CA GLU A 102 -9.77 -11.88 -3.51
C GLU A 102 -8.85 -12.55 -4.54
N PHE A 103 -7.65 -12.98 -4.14
CA PHE A 103 -6.60 -13.39 -5.09
C PHE A 103 -6.00 -14.79 -4.84
N HIS A 104 -6.37 -15.46 -3.75
CA HIS A 104 -5.82 -16.78 -3.35
C HIS A 104 -6.89 -17.81 -2.96
N GLU A 105 -8.15 -17.41 -2.81
CA GLU A 105 -9.32 -18.28 -2.64
C GLU A 105 -10.11 -18.38 -3.95
#